data_AF-A0AAU0VMW8-F1
#
_entry.id   AF-A0AAU0VMW8-F1
#
_cell.length_a   1.000
_cell.length_b   1.000
_cell.length_c   1.000
_cell.angle_alpha   90.00
_cell.angle_beta   90.00
_cell.angle_gamma   90.00
#
_symmetry.space_group_name_H-M   'P 1'
#
loop_
_entity.id
_entity.type
_entity.pdbx_description
1 polymer ?
#
loop_
_entity_poly.entity_id
_entity_poly.type
_entity_poly.pdbx_seq_one_letter_code
_entity_poly.pdbx_strand_id
1 'polypeptide(L)'
;MNAPPPPKVAGIDPTVPTPAHTVAPAPPAPEAGPAPDVPAGTPPPVAAPDASGSLLQDQLAGWVSDLTTLHELTERMCRTSALQDALEELLRAGAALVGARRGLVALEPGDGLGPRTTLGLGLGRADLGHIETVPRDALLTDGTGGPAVHADLFAEPGLDPRHREVAARLGYAASYALPLTTDSARLGAAVWLYDEPAAPDEHHRHLIGRYLRQAAEHLALLLEVERTRACAATLTEELLPSRLPRLPGVQLAVRHRTGPRGGGDWYDALPLPDAALGLSVGSVTGGGPGAVAAMGRLRASLRAYAVMEGEDPVAVLSDLELLLRLTEPARSATALFAYCEPAARRITLAGAGHSPPLLLGERRTEYVETSLSAPLGMLACWEAPSVEFRVGPGETVLLYTDGLLHRTGEAMDRAFARLHSAAASVPRALRGDPGAVADHVLRTLLPEDGTGGDEDVVLLAARFD
;
A
#
# COMPACT_ATOMS: atom_id res chain seq x y z
N MET A 1 17.35 -30.23 36.98
CA MET A 1 16.62 -29.04 37.45
C MET A 1 15.49 -28.78 36.46
N ASN A 2 14.29 -29.27 36.78
CA ASN A 2 13.10 -29.10 35.94
C ASN A 2 12.41 -27.78 36.31
N ALA A 3 12.16 -26.93 35.32
CA ALA A 3 11.38 -25.71 35.47
C ALA A 3 9.87 -26.04 35.56
N PRO A 4 9.09 -25.28 36.36
CA PRO A 4 7.64 -25.52 36.52
C PRO A 4 6.82 -24.87 35.39
N PRO A 5 5.63 -25.39 35.07
CA PRO A 5 4.73 -24.83 34.06
C PRO A 5 3.98 -23.58 34.56
N PRO A 6 3.59 -22.65 33.66
CA PRO A 6 2.85 -21.44 34.03
C PRO A 6 1.35 -21.71 34.34
N PRO A 7 0.70 -20.82 35.11
CA PRO A 7 -0.67 -21.02 35.61
C PRO A 7 -1.74 -20.78 34.52
N LYS A 8 -2.81 -21.59 34.59
CA LYS A 8 -4.03 -21.43 33.77
C LYS A 8 -4.78 -20.15 34.17
N VAL A 9 -4.97 -19.25 33.21
CA VAL A 9 -5.85 -18.08 33.34
C VAL A 9 -7.27 -18.46 32.96
N ALA A 10 -8.21 -17.93 33.74
CA ALA A 10 -9.63 -18.23 33.78
C ALA A 10 -10.37 -18.06 32.45
N GLY A 11 -11.28 -19.00 32.18
CA GLY A 11 -12.22 -18.95 31.07
C GLY A 11 -13.25 -17.84 31.25
N ILE A 12 -13.50 -17.15 30.15
CA ILE A 12 -14.57 -16.16 29.98
C ILE A 12 -15.81 -16.95 29.54
N ASP A 13 -16.87 -16.89 30.35
CA ASP A 13 -18.19 -17.45 30.07
C ASP A 13 -18.87 -16.72 28.90
N PRO A 14 -19.30 -17.38 27.83
CA PRO A 14 -20.25 -16.82 26.88
C PRO A 14 -21.67 -17.15 27.36
N THR A 15 -22.38 -16.15 27.88
CA THR A 15 -23.82 -16.22 28.13
C THR A 15 -24.59 -16.12 26.80
N VAL A 16 -24.88 -17.27 26.19
CA VAL A 16 -25.85 -17.40 25.10
C VAL A 16 -26.99 -18.29 25.59
N PRO A 17 -28.25 -17.83 25.65
CA PRO A 17 -29.37 -18.70 25.97
C PRO A 17 -29.73 -19.55 24.74
N THR A 18 -29.91 -20.85 24.98
CA THR A 18 -30.35 -21.86 24.01
C THR A 18 -31.81 -21.62 23.58
N PRO A 19 -32.18 -21.77 22.30
CA PRO A 19 -33.59 -21.75 21.91
C PRO A 19 -34.27 -23.06 22.31
N ALA A 20 -35.42 -22.94 22.96
CA ALA A 20 -36.32 -24.05 23.24
C ALA A 20 -37.23 -24.36 22.04
N HIS A 21 -37.66 -25.63 21.98
CA HIS A 21 -38.77 -26.19 21.19
C HIS A 21 -38.43 -26.87 19.84
N THR A 22 -38.06 -28.15 19.93
CA THR A 22 -38.38 -29.16 18.91
C THR A 22 -39.60 -29.94 19.41
N VAL A 23 -40.74 -29.82 18.73
CA VAL A 23 -41.93 -30.67 19.00
C VAL A 23 -41.88 -31.89 18.09
N ALA A 24 -41.96 -33.08 18.69
CA ALA A 24 -41.98 -34.37 18.02
C ALA A 24 -43.34 -34.66 17.33
N PRO A 25 -43.38 -35.48 16.27
CA PRO A 25 -44.62 -35.80 15.55
C PRO A 25 -45.48 -36.82 16.32
N ALA A 26 -46.80 -36.62 16.28
CA ALA A 26 -47.80 -37.50 16.89
C ALA A 26 -48.02 -38.80 16.08
N PRO A 27 -48.41 -39.93 16.72
CA PRO A 27 -48.54 -41.24 16.06
C PRO A 27 -49.89 -41.40 15.33
N PRO A 28 -50.00 -42.36 14.39
CA PRO A 28 -51.22 -42.60 13.63
C PRO A 28 -52.28 -43.37 14.44
N ALA A 29 -53.55 -42.98 14.27
CA ALA A 29 -54.71 -43.68 14.82
C ALA A 29 -55.16 -44.86 13.91
N PRO A 30 -55.68 -45.97 14.46
CA PRO A 30 -56.09 -47.15 13.71
C PRO A 30 -57.55 -47.09 13.21
N GLU A 31 -57.84 -48.03 12.33
CA GLU A 31 -59.00 -48.18 11.44
C GLU A 31 -60.38 -48.39 12.10
N ALA A 32 -61.38 -48.18 11.25
CA ALA A 32 -62.83 -48.13 11.42
C ALA A 32 -63.55 -49.30 12.13
N GLY A 33 -64.66 -48.96 12.79
CA GLY A 33 -65.82 -49.82 13.08
C GLY A 33 -67.12 -48.97 13.02
N PRO A 34 -68.27 -49.54 12.63
CA PRO A 34 -69.36 -48.79 11.99
C PRO A 34 -70.29 -48.08 12.98
N ALA A 35 -70.78 -46.90 12.58
CA ALA A 35 -71.88 -46.19 13.25
C ALA A 35 -73.20 -46.35 12.46
N PRO A 36 -74.37 -46.33 13.11
CA PRO A 36 -75.66 -46.32 12.43
C PRO A 36 -76.11 -44.90 12.05
N ASP A 37 -77.12 -44.89 11.19
CA ASP A 37 -77.67 -43.84 10.33
C ASP A 37 -78.23 -42.52 10.95
N VAL A 38 -77.89 -41.40 10.25
CA VAL A 38 -78.78 -40.28 9.79
C VAL A 38 -79.18 -39.16 10.80
N PRO A 39 -79.47 -37.87 10.40
CA PRO A 39 -79.31 -37.15 9.12
C PRO A 39 -78.51 -35.82 9.15
N ALA A 40 -78.16 -35.38 7.94
CA ALA A 40 -77.72 -34.08 7.44
C ALA A 40 -78.02 -32.81 8.28
N GLY A 41 -76.94 -32.12 8.64
CA GLY A 41 -76.91 -30.69 8.95
C GLY A 41 -75.81 -30.00 8.12
N THR A 42 -76.18 -28.91 7.46
CA THR A 42 -75.38 -28.03 6.58
C THR A 42 -73.94 -27.78 7.06
N PRO A 43 -72.90 -27.81 6.19
CA PRO A 43 -71.54 -27.46 6.62
C PRO A 43 -71.43 -25.96 6.92
N PRO A 44 -70.69 -25.54 7.97
CA PRO A 44 -70.34 -24.14 8.17
C PRO A 44 -69.30 -23.70 7.11
N PRO A 45 -69.16 -22.40 6.82
CA PRO A 45 -68.25 -21.92 5.80
C PRO A 45 -66.81 -22.23 6.21
N VAL A 46 -66.00 -22.64 5.22
CA VAL A 46 -64.55 -22.81 5.32
C VAL A 46 -63.95 -21.50 5.85
N ALA A 47 -63.35 -21.55 7.04
CA ALA A 47 -62.59 -20.43 7.57
C ALA A 47 -61.46 -20.11 6.58
N ALA A 48 -61.40 -18.85 6.15
CA ALA A 48 -60.35 -18.34 5.28
C ALA A 48 -58.97 -18.60 5.93
N PRO A 49 -57.91 -18.89 5.15
CA PRO A 49 -56.57 -19.06 5.68
C PRO A 49 -56.16 -17.81 6.45
N ASP A 50 -55.47 -18.00 7.58
CA ASP A 50 -54.98 -16.95 8.50
C ASP A 50 -54.05 -15.97 7.76
N ALA A 51 -54.64 -14.97 7.09
CA ALA A 51 -53.94 -13.96 6.30
C ALA A 51 -52.88 -13.19 7.11
N SER A 52 -53.08 -13.06 8.43
CA SER A 52 -52.13 -12.44 9.34
C SER A 52 -50.84 -13.25 9.52
N GLY A 53 -50.92 -14.58 9.45
CA GLY A 53 -49.76 -15.48 9.58
C GLY A 53 -48.89 -15.48 8.33
N SER A 54 -49.51 -15.47 7.14
CA SER A 54 -48.77 -15.36 5.88
C SER A 54 -48.07 -14.01 5.72
N LEU A 55 -48.72 -12.91 6.13
CA LEU A 55 -48.12 -11.58 6.08
C LEU A 55 -46.89 -11.45 6.99
N LEU A 56 -46.92 -12.07 8.18
CA LEU A 56 -45.76 -12.10 9.08
C LEU A 56 -44.62 -12.95 8.49
N GLN A 57 -44.94 -14.09 7.88
CA GLN A 57 -43.95 -14.95 7.22
C GLN A 57 -43.28 -14.25 6.04
N ASP A 58 -44.04 -13.54 5.21
CA ASP A 58 -43.50 -12.76 4.09
C ASP A 58 -42.59 -11.62 4.57
N GLN A 59 -42.97 -10.93 5.65
CA GLN A 59 -42.14 -9.90 6.28
C GLN A 59 -40.83 -10.46 6.83
N LEU A 60 -40.89 -11.60 7.53
CA LEU A 60 -39.69 -12.27 8.05
C LEU A 60 -38.78 -12.77 6.92
N ALA A 61 -39.35 -13.30 5.84
CA ALA A 61 -38.59 -13.71 4.67
C ALA A 61 -37.88 -12.52 4.00
N GLY A 62 -38.56 -11.37 3.88
CA GLY A 62 -37.96 -10.13 3.41
C GLY A 62 -36.79 -9.67 4.28
N TRP A 63 -36.96 -9.66 5.62
CA TRP A 63 -35.88 -9.29 6.54
C TRP A 63 -34.68 -10.23 6.48
N VAL A 64 -34.90 -11.53 6.33
CA VAL A 64 -33.81 -12.49 6.17
C VAL A 64 -33.06 -12.22 4.86
N SER A 65 -33.78 -11.98 3.76
CA SER A 65 -33.18 -11.63 2.46
C SER A 65 -32.34 -10.34 2.53
N ASP A 66 -32.83 -9.31 3.21
CA ASP A 66 -32.12 -8.06 3.44
C ASP A 66 -30.82 -8.26 4.22
N LEU A 67 -30.89 -9.02 5.31
CA LEU A 67 -29.75 -9.30 6.16
C LEU A 67 -28.70 -10.13 5.41
N THR A 68 -29.12 -11.11 4.62
CA THR A 68 -28.22 -11.89 3.76
C THR A 68 -27.54 -10.99 2.72
N THR A 69 -28.31 -10.13 2.05
CA THR A 69 -27.76 -9.18 1.08
C THR A 69 -26.74 -8.26 1.72
N LEU A 70 -27.07 -7.62 2.85
CA LEU A 70 -26.14 -6.75 3.56
C LEU A 70 -24.90 -7.49 4.05
N HIS A 71 -25.05 -8.73 4.53
CA HIS A 71 -23.93 -9.56 4.97
C HIS A 71 -22.97 -9.85 3.82
N GLU A 72 -23.47 -10.32 2.67
CA GLU A 72 -22.65 -10.62 1.48
C GLU A 72 -21.93 -9.38 0.96
N LEU A 73 -22.63 -8.24 0.85
CA LEU A 73 -22.04 -6.98 0.40
C LEU A 73 -20.95 -6.49 1.35
N THR A 74 -21.19 -6.60 2.66
CA THR A 74 -20.22 -6.23 3.69
C THR A 74 -19.00 -7.16 3.65
N GLU A 75 -19.21 -8.46 3.45
CA GLU A 75 -18.11 -9.41 3.33
C GLU A 75 -17.21 -9.10 2.12
N ARG A 76 -17.81 -8.79 0.97
CA ARG A 76 -17.05 -8.37 -0.22
C ARG A 76 -16.28 -7.08 0.01
N MET A 77 -16.89 -6.09 0.67
CA MET A 77 -16.21 -4.85 1.07
C MET A 77 -15.01 -5.16 1.97
N CYS A 78 -15.18 -5.94 3.04
CA CYS A 78 -14.11 -6.24 3.99
C CYS A 78 -12.96 -7.06 3.37
N ARG A 79 -13.17 -7.74 2.23
CA ARG A 79 -12.11 -8.46 1.51
C ARG A 79 -11.19 -7.56 0.69
N THR A 80 -11.55 -6.30 0.44
CA THR A 80 -10.69 -5.37 -0.30
C THR A 80 -9.55 -4.87 0.58
N SER A 81 -8.33 -4.88 0.06
CA SER A 81 -7.11 -4.46 0.78
C SER A 81 -6.52 -3.13 0.28
N ALA A 82 -7.02 -2.61 -0.84
CA ALA A 82 -6.65 -1.31 -1.40
C ALA A 82 -7.85 -0.37 -1.42
N LEU A 83 -7.59 0.92 -1.22
CA LEU A 83 -8.60 1.97 -1.20
C LEU A 83 -9.39 2.05 -2.53
N GLN A 84 -8.72 1.88 -3.66
CA GLN A 84 -9.37 1.90 -4.97
C GLN A 84 -10.37 0.75 -5.13
N ASP A 85 -9.97 -0.49 -4.80
CA ASP A 85 -10.85 -1.66 -4.89
C ASP A 85 -12.08 -1.52 -3.98
N ALA A 86 -11.89 -0.95 -2.78
CA ALA A 86 -12.97 -0.68 -1.84
C ALA A 86 -13.97 0.34 -2.39
N LEU A 87 -13.49 1.42 -3.03
CA LEU A 87 -14.33 2.44 -3.66
C LEU A 87 -15.09 1.88 -4.88
N GLU A 88 -14.45 1.03 -5.67
CA GLU A 88 -15.11 0.34 -6.79
C GLU A 88 -16.21 -0.63 -6.31
N GLU A 89 -15.95 -1.40 -5.25
CA GLU A 89 -16.96 -2.26 -4.64
C GLU A 89 -18.10 -1.45 -4.00
N LEU A 90 -17.81 -0.32 -3.33
CA LEU A 90 -18.83 0.58 -2.79
C LEU A 90 -19.80 1.01 -3.88
N LEU A 91 -19.26 1.46 -5.03
CA LEU A 91 -20.08 1.92 -6.15
C LEU A 91 -20.92 0.80 -6.74
N ARG A 92 -20.31 -0.38 -6.96
CA ARG A 92 -20.98 -1.55 -7.53
C ARG A 92 -22.10 -2.05 -6.63
N ALA A 93 -21.82 -2.22 -5.33
CA ALA A 93 -22.79 -2.68 -4.34
C ALA A 93 -23.91 -1.67 -4.15
N GLY A 94 -23.59 -0.37 -4.02
CA GLY A 94 -24.59 0.67 -3.91
C GLY A 94 -25.48 0.75 -5.16
N ALA A 95 -24.90 0.63 -6.35
CA ALA A 95 -25.64 0.65 -7.61
C ALA A 95 -26.63 -0.53 -7.69
N ALA A 96 -26.23 -1.71 -7.22
CA ALA A 96 -27.11 -2.87 -7.11
C ALA A 96 -28.24 -2.65 -6.08
N LEU A 97 -27.96 -2.00 -4.94
CA LEU A 97 -28.96 -1.71 -3.91
C LEU A 97 -29.98 -0.65 -4.32
N VAL A 98 -29.60 0.35 -5.12
CA VAL A 98 -30.53 1.43 -5.53
C VAL A 98 -31.03 1.31 -6.97
N GLY A 99 -30.60 0.28 -7.70
CA GLY A 99 -31.03 0.04 -9.09
C GLY A 99 -30.45 1.03 -10.10
N ALA A 100 -29.27 1.59 -9.83
CA ALA A 100 -28.60 2.53 -10.73
C ALA A 100 -27.61 1.83 -11.66
N ARG A 101 -27.41 2.37 -12.86
CA ARG A 101 -26.41 1.87 -13.83
C ARG A 101 -25.09 2.63 -13.75
N ARG A 102 -25.15 3.84 -13.22
CA ARG A 102 -24.03 4.78 -13.17
C ARG A 102 -23.90 5.32 -11.76
N GLY A 103 -22.68 5.62 -11.37
CA GLY A 103 -22.41 6.28 -10.11
C GLY A 103 -21.00 6.83 -10.05
N LEU A 104 -20.75 7.66 -9.06
CA LEU A 104 -19.43 8.18 -8.75
C LEU A 104 -19.26 8.27 -7.25
N VAL A 105 -18.02 8.13 -6.80
CA VAL A 105 -17.63 8.38 -5.42
C VAL A 105 -16.55 9.45 -5.43
N ALA A 106 -16.77 10.48 -4.63
CA ALA A 106 -15.82 11.54 -4.38
C ALA A 106 -15.28 11.35 -2.96
N LEU A 107 -14.01 10.95 -2.85
CA LEU A 107 -13.29 10.88 -1.59
C LEU A 107 -12.63 12.25 -1.35
N GLU A 108 -13.10 12.93 -0.32
CA GLU A 108 -12.68 14.25 0.12
C GLU A 108 -12.67 14.28 1.65
N PRO A 109 -11.60 13.79 2.29
CA PRO A 109 -11.53 13.75 3.74
C PRO A 109 -11.68 15.16 4.32
N GLY A 110 -12.57 15.32 5.31
CA GLY A 110 -12.94 16.62 5.87
C GLY A 110 -11.81 17.32 6.65
N ASP A 111 -10.79 16.58 7.05
CA ASP A 111 -9.55 17.10 7.64
C ASP A 111 -8.57 17.66 6.60
N GLY A 112 -8.84 17.47 5.30
CA GLY A 112 -7.97 17.87 4.20
C GLY A 112 -6.71 17.01 4.05
N LEU A 113 -6.57 15.95 4.84
CA LEU A 113 -5.42 15.05 4.81
C LEU A 113 -5.75 13.83 3.94
N GLY A 114 -4.85 13.38 3.09
CA GLY A 114 -5.07 12.20 2.26
C GLY A 114 -5.60 12.48 0.84
N PRO A 115 -5.60 11.46 -0.03
CA PRO A 115 -5.82 11.67 -1.45
C PRO A 115 -7.25 12.12 -1.71
N ARG A 116 -7.38 13.18 -2.51
CA ARG A 116 -8.65 13.52 -3.16
C ARG A 116 -8.77 12.67 -4.42
N THR A 117 -9.80 11.84 -4.46
CA THR A 117 -10.04 10.92 -5.57
C THR A 117 -11.49 10.97 -5.98
N THR A 118 -11.75 10.95 -7.28
CA THR A 118 -13.09 10.72 -7.83
C THR A 118 -13.04 9.49 -8.73
N LEU A 119 -13.89 8.50 -8.46
CA LEU A 119 -14.02 7.27 -9.24
C LEU A 119 -15.44 7.17 -9.79
N GLY A 120 -15.57 6.62 -10.99
CA GLY A 120 -16.84 6.46 -11.68
C GLY A 120 -17.15 5.00 -11.99
N LEU A 121 -18.41 4.61 -11.85
CA LEU A 121 -18.99 3.38 -12.34
C LEU A 121 -19.86 3.71 -13.55
N GLY A 122 -19.56 3.11 -14.70
CA GLY A 122 -20.27 3.41 -15.95
C GLY A 122 -20.03 4.84 -16.47
N LEU A 123 -18.95 5.50 -16.02
CA LEU A 123 -18.54 6.85 -16.40
C LEU A 123 -17.07 6.81 -16.85
N GLY A 124 -16.79 7.28 -18.06
CA GLY A 124 -15.42 7.42 -18.55
C GLY A 124 -14.71 8.64 -17.97
N ARG A 125 -13.40 8.77 -18.20
CA ARG A 125 -12.61 9.94 -17.77
C ARG A 125 -13.18 11.27 -18.29
N ALA A 126 -13.68 11.29 -19.53
CA ALA A 126 -14.30 12.49 -20.10
C ALA A 126 -15.60 12.87 -19.38
N ASP A 127 -16.41 11.88 -19.01
CA ASP A 127 -17.67 12.09 -18.29
C ASP A 127 -17.41 12.64 -16.90
N LEU A 128 -16.44 12.04 -16.18
CA LEU A 128 -15.99 12.55 -14.88
C LEU A 128 -15.50 14.00 -14.97
N GLY A 129 -14.72 14.33 -16.00
CA GLY A 129 -14.26 15.71 -16.22
C GLY A 129 -15.40 16.71 -16.45
N HIS A 130 -16.53 16.28 -17.04
CA HIS A 130 -17.72 17.12 -17.13
C HIS A 130 -18.42 17.29 -15.77
N ILE A 131 -18.56 16.20 -15.02
CA ILE A 131 -19.18 16.21 -13.69
C ILE A 131 -18.38 17.06 -12.71
N GLU A 132 -17.05 17.06 -12.79
CA GLU A 132 -16.18 17.91 -11.96
C GLU A 132 -16.39 19.42 -12.17
N THR A 133 -17.05 19.83 -13.26
CA THR A 133 -17.43 21.24 -13.48
C THR A 133 -18.70 21.65 -12.74
N VAL A 134 -19.47 20.70 -12.20
CA VAL A 134 -20.65 20.98 -11.37
C VAL A 134 -20.18 21.36 -9.96
N PRO A 135 -20.71 22.45 -9.36
CA PRO A 135 -20.41 22.77 -7.98
C PRO A 135 -20.67 21.58 -7.05
N ARG A 136 -19.69 21.26 -6.19
CA ARG A 136 -19.70 20.06 -5.35
C ARG A 136 -20.93 20.01 -4.43
N ASP A 137 -21.30 21.14 -3.84
CA ASP A 137 -22.48 21.25 -2.98
C ASP A 137 -23.79 21.04 -3.74
N ALA A 138 -23.81 21.20 -5.06
CA ALA A 138 -24.99 20.95 -5.90
C ALA A 138 -25.07 19.50 -6.41
N LEU A 139 -24.01 18.72 -6.24
CA LEU A 139 -23.89 17.34 -6.74
C LEU A 139 -23.84 16.30 -5.61
N LEU A 140 -23.13 16.60 -4.53
CA LEU A 140 -22.70 15.61 -3.53
C LEU A 140 -23.53 15.60 -2.25
N THR A 141 -24.21 16.70 -1.92
CA THR A 141 -24.97 16.87 -0.68
C THR A 141 -26.12 17.85 -0.87
N ASP A 142 -27.07 17.86 0.06
CA ASP A 142 -28.19 18.81 0.08
C ASP A 142 -27.83 20.20 0.67
N GLY A 143 -26.53 20.53 0.78
CA GLY A 143 -26.04 21.73 1.45
C GLY A 143 -26.07 21.68 2.98
N THR A 144 -26.82 20.74 3.59
CA THR A 144 -26.82 20.49 5.05
C THR A 144 -25.88 19.35 5.45
N GLY A 145 -25.31 18.66 4.47
CA GLY A 145 -24.43 17.50 4.66
C GLY A 145 -25.18 16.17 4.76
N GLY A 146 -26.49 16.18 4.47
CA GLY A 146 -27.35 15.00 4.44
C GLY A 146 -27.49 14.37 3.04
N PRO A 147 -28.32 13.32 2.92
CA PRO A 147 -28.65 12.72 1.62
C PRO A 147 -29.32 13.73 0.69
N ALA A 148 -28.88 13.80 -0.56
CA ALA A 148 -29.56 14.58 -1.61
C ALA A 148 -30.30 13.65 -2.57
N VAL A 149 -31.58 13.91 -2.80
CA VAL A 149 -32.41 13.16 -3.73
C VAL A 149 -32.97 14.12 -4.77
N HIS A 150 -32.53 13.96 -6.01
CA HIS A 150 -33.04 14.72 -7.15
C HIS A 150 -33.76 13.75 -8.08
N ALA A 151 -35.07 13.61 -7.90
CA ALA A 151 -35.88 12.63 -8.61
C ALA A 151 -36.15 13.00 -10.08
N ASP A 152 -36.06 14.28 -10.42
CA ASP A 152 -36.13 14.82 -11.79
C ASP A 152 -35.33 16.13 -11.88
N LEU A 153 -34.09 16.04 -12.34
CA LEU A 153 -33.15 17.16 -12.44
C LEU A 153 -33.63 18.26 -13.42
N PHE A 154 -34.49 17.91 -14.38
CA PHE A 154 -34.99 18.84 -15.39
C PHE A 154 -36.23 19.59 -14.90
N ALA A 155 -37.03 18.98 -14.03
CA ALA A 155 -38.19 19.61 -13.40
C ALA A 155 -37.87 20.34 -12.09
N GLU A 156 -36.72 20.06 -11.46
CA GLU A 156 -36.41 20.58 -10.13
C GLU A 156 -36.10 22.09 -10.11
N PRO A 157 -36.88 22.90 -9.37
CA PRO A 157 -36.65 24.33 -9.24
C PRO A 157 -35.46 24.61 -8.31
N GLY A 158 -34.57 25.51 -8.71
CA GLY A 158 -33.42 25.92 -7.90
C GLY A 158 -32.16 25.04 -8.03
N LEU A 159 -32.23 23.95 -8.80
CA LEU A 159 -31.04 23.16 -9.15
C LEU A 159 -30.07 23.99 -10.00
N ASP A 160 -28.78 23.90 -9.67
CA ASP A 160 -27.70 24.59 -10.36
C ASP A 160 -27.77 24.36 -11.90
N PRO A 161 -27.75 25.43 -12.72
CA PRO A 161 -27.83 25.32 -14.18
C PRO A 161 -26.76 24.41 -14.77
N ARG A 162 -25.55 24.38 -14.17
CA ARG A 162 -24.45 23.56 -14.61
C ARG A 162 -24.71 22.07 -14.36
N HIS A 163 -25.33 21.73 -13.23
CA HIS A 163 -25.73 20.35 -12.96
C HIS A 163 -26.71 19.87 -14.04
N ARG A 164 -27.71 20.68 -14.39
CA ARG A 164 -28.69 20.36 -15.44
C ARG A 164 -28.06 20.23 -16.84
N GLU A 165 -27.10 21.09 -17.18
CA GLU A 165 -26.36 21.01 -18.45
C GLU A 165 -25.56 19.71 -18.56
N VAL A 166 -24.84 19.34 -17.50
CA VAL A 166 -24.05 18.11 -17.45
C VAL A 166 -24.96 16.88 -17.48
N ALA A 167 -26.09 16.92 -16.76
CA ALA A 167 -27.11 15.88 -16.79
C ALA A 167 -27.66 15.63 -18.20
N ALA A 168 -28.03 16.70 -18.92
CA ALA A 168 -28.47 16.61 -20.31
C ALA A 168 -27.39 16.04 -21.24
N ARG A 169 -26.14 16.47 -21.06
CA ARG A 169 -25.00 16.03 -21.87
C ARG A 169 -24.67 14.56 -21.68
N LEU A 170 -24.66 14.10 -20.43
CA LEU A 170 -24.31 12.73 -20.08
C LEU A 170 -25.55 11.81 -20.10
N GLY A 171 -26.75 12.35 -20.27
CA GLY A 171 -27.98 11.60 -20.45
C GLY A 171 -28.48 10.93 -19.16
N TYR A 172 -28.39 11.60 -18.01
CA TYR A 172 -29.06 11.18 -16.77
C TYR A 172 -30.13 12.20 -16.37
N ALA A 173 -31.22 11.73 -15.77
CA ALA A 173 -32.38 12.55 -15.41
C ALA A 173 -32.64 12.64 -13.91
N ALA A 174 -32.03 11.75 -13.11
CA ALA A 174 -32.12 11.80 -11.66
C ALA A 174 -30.79 11.43 -11.00
N SER A 175 -30.61 11.85 -9.74
CA SER A 175 -29.44 11.54 -8.93
C SER A 175 -29.79 11.29 -7.48
N TYR A 176 -29.10 10.34 -6.85
CA TYR A 176 -29.18 10.06 -5.43
C TYR A 176 -27.79 10.10 -4.81
N ALA A 177 -27.55 11.09 -3.94
CA ALA A 177 -26.28 11.31 -3.26
C ALA A 177 -26.39 10.99 -1.77
N LEU A 178 -25.39 10.28 -1.26
CA LEU A 178 -25.24 9.96 0.16
C LEU A 178 -23.86 10.41 0.66
N PRO A 179 -23.78 11.10 1.79
CA PRO A 179 -22.50 11.40 2.41
C PRO A 179 -21.82 10.12 2.89
N LEU A 180 -20.51 10.04 2.73
CA LEU A 180 -19.68 9.01 3.33
C LEU A 180 -19.10 9.58 4.63
N THR A 181 -19.67 9.19 5.75
CA THR A 181 -19.33 9.69 7.08
C THR A 181 -19.18 8.52 8.05
N THR A 182 -18.13 8.58 8.86
CA THR A 182 -18.01 7.81 10.11
C THR A 182 -18.50 8.67 11.27
N ASP A 183 -18.54 8.09 12.48
CA ASP A 183 -18.84 8.85 13.70
C ASP A 183 -17.82 9.96 13.98
N SER A 184 -16.62 9.86 13.42
CA SER A 184 -15.48 10.74 13.68
C SER A 184 -15.15 11.71 12.55
N ALA A 185 -15.49 11.40 11.30
CA ALA A 185 -15.09 12.21 10.15
C ALA A 185 -16.00 12.04 8.93
N ARG A 186 -16.06 13.08 8.09
CA ARG A 186 -16.59 12.98 6.73
C ARG A 186 -15.46 12.55 5.80
N LEU A 187 -15.68 11.48 5.04
CA LEU A 187 -14.76 10.94 4.06
C LEU A 187 -15.06 11.45 2.65
N GLY A 188 -16.30 11.82 2.36
CA GLY A 188 -16.70 12.22 1.01
C GLY A 188 -18.20 12.04 0.75
N ALA A 189 -18.55 11.64 -0.48
CA ALA A 189 -19.91 11.30 -0.88
C ALA A 189 -19.94 10.29 -2.03
N ALA A 190 -20.98 9.47 -2.07
CA ALA A 190 -21.28 8.55 -3.16
C ALA A 190 -22.59 8.99 -3.84
N VAL A 191 -22.60 9.02 -5.17
CA VAL A 191 -23.73 9.47 -5.98
C VAL A 191 -24.06 8.41 -7.01
N TRP A 192 -25.33 8.07 -7.13
CA TRP A 192 -25.86 7.19 -8.17
C TRP A 192 -26.75 7.98 -9.12
N LEU A 193 -26.60 7.72 -10.42
CA LEU A 193 -27.25 8.45 -11.50
C LEU A 193 -28.22 7.52 -12.24
N TYR A 194 -29.40 8.04 -12.56
CA TYR A 194 -30.45 7.31 -13.28
C TYR A 194 -30.72 7.95 -14.63
N ASP A 195 -30.93 7.10 -15.64
CA ASP A 195 -31.18 7.53 -17.03
C ASP A 195 -32.55 8.23 -17.16
N GLU A 196 -33.50 7.87 -16.31
CA GLU A 196 -34.88 8.37 -16.26
C GLU A 196 -35.20 8.96 -14.86
N PRO A 197 -36.25 9.80 -14.73
CA PRO A 197 -36.71 10.29 -13.44
C PRO A 197 -37.00 9.13 -12.48
N ALA A 198 -36.27 9.07 -11.36
CA ALA A 198 -36.34 7.98 -10.42
C ALA A 198 -35.83 8.41 -9.03
N ALA A 199 -36.34 7.76 -7.99
CA ALA A 199 -35.82 7.86 -6.64
C ALA A 199 -35.91 6.50 -5.94
N PRO A 200 -34.91 6.13 -5.13
CA PRO A 200 -35.00 4.91 -4.33
C PRO A 200 -36.13 5.04 -3.30
N ASP A 201 -36.91 3.98 -3.13
CA ASP A 201 -37.96 3.93 -2.11
C ASP A 201 -37.34 3.92 -0.68
N GLU A 202 -38.19 3.94 0.34
CA GLU A 202 -37.74 3.95 1.73
C GLU A 202 -36.91 2.70 2.12
N HIS A 203 -37.27 1.54 1.57
CA HIS A 203 -36.59 0.29 1.84
C HIS A 203 -35.17 0.26 1.26
N HIS A 204 -35.01 0.62 -0.02
CA HIS A 204 -33.70 0.73 -0.66
C HIS A 204 -32.83 1.80 0.00
N ARG A 205 -33.43 2.95 0.39
CA ARG A 205 -32.73 4.02 1.14
C ARG A 205 -32.21 3.52 2.50
N HIS A 206 -32.99 2.71 3.20
CA HIS A 206 -32.58 2.10 4.47
C HIS A 206 -31.45 1.09 4.29
N LEU A 207 -31.54 0.19 3.31
CA LEU A 207 -30.50 -0.80 3.03
C LEU A 207 -29.17 -0.16 2.66
N ILE A 208 -29.17 0.77 1.69
CA ILE A 208 -27.93 1.45 1.29
C ILE A 208 -27.37 2.31 2.42
N GLY A 209 -28.20 2.94 3.25
CA GLY A 209 -27.75 3.68 4.43
C GLY A 209 -27.03 2.79 5.45
N ARG A 210 -27.51 1.55 5.64
CA ARG A 210 -26.83 0.56 6.50
C ARG A 210 -25.51 0.08 5.90
N TYR A 211 -25.51 -0.25 4.62
CA TYR A 211 -24.31 -0.69 3.91
C TYR A 211 -23.24 0.41 3.90
N LEU A 212 -23.59 1.65 3.54
CA LEU A 212 -22.62 2.75 3.45
C LEU A 212 -22.01 3.12 4.80
N ARG A 213 -22.74 2.97 5.91
CA ARG A 213 -22.16 3.19 7.24
C ARG A 213 -21.01 2.21 7.50
N GLN A 214 -21.21 0.93 7.21
CA GLN A 214 -20.17 -0.08 7.37
C GLN A 214 -19.04 0.08 6.35
N ALA A 215 -19.38 0.41 5.10
CA ALA A 215 -18.39 0.67 4.07
C ALA A 215 -17.54 1.91 4.38
N ALA A 216 -18.13 2.96 4.95
CA ALA A 216 -17.41 4.15 5.39
C ALA A 216 -16.39 3.83 6.49
N GLU A 217 -16.71 2.97 7.46
CA GLU A 217 -15.73 2.53 8.47
C GLU A 217 -14.55 1.78 7.85
N HIS A 218 -14.80 0.88 6.89
CA HIS A 218 -13.73 0.17 6.19
C HIS A 218 -12.87 1.12 5.33
N LEU A 219 -13.51 2.08 4.64
CA LEU A 219 -12.80 3.10 3.88
C LEU A 219 -11.97 4.02 4.78
N ALA A 220 -12.45 4.39 5.96
CA ALA A 220 -11.70 5.16 6.93
C ALA A 220 -10.44 4.42 7.39
N LEU A 221 -10.56 3.11 7.68
CA LEU A 221 -9.43 2.26 8.01
C LEU A 221 -8.39 2.24 6.87
N LEU A 222 -8.82 1.97 5.64
CA LEU A 222 -7.92 1.93 4.48
C LEU A 222 -7.25 3.29 4.23
N LEU A 223 -8.00 4.40 4.38
CA LEU A 223 -7.46 5.74 4.25
C LEU A 223 -6.39 6.04 5.30
N GLU A 224 -6.61 5.65 6.56
CA GLU A 224 -5.63 5.84 7.63
C GLU A 224 -4.36 5.00 7.42
N VAL A 225 -4.52 3.78 6.91
CA VAL A 225 -3.40 2.92 6.51
C VAL A 225 -2.59 3.57 5.39
N GLU A 226 -3.24 4.09 4.35
CA GLU A 226 -2.57 4.79 3.24
C GLU A 226 -1.85 6.06 3.70
N ARG A 227 -2.48 6.86 4.57
CA ARG A 227 -1.85 8.04 5.18
C ARG A 227 -0.62 7.68 6.00
N THR A 228 -0.72 6.64 6.83
CA THR A 228 0.39 6.15 7.65
C THR A 228 1.55 5.68 6.77
N ARG A 229 1.26 4.94 5.69
CA ARG A 229 2.26 4.50 4.72
C ARG A 229 2.93 5.68 4.01
N ALA A 230 2.15 6.66 3.53
CA ALA A 230 2.68 7.85 2.86
C ALA A 230 3.56 8.70 3.79
N CYS A 231 3.15 8.87 5.05
CA CYS A 231 3.95 9.56 6.06
C CYS A 231 5.28 8.85 6.33
N ALA A 232 5.24 7.53 6.53
CA ALA A 232 6.45 6.73 6.74
C ALA A 232 7.40 6.76 5.52
N ALA A 233 6.86 6.72 4.30
CA ALA A 233 7.62 6.85 3.07
C ALA A 233 8.32 8.22 2.99
N THR A 234 7.57 9.31 3.23
CA THR A 234 8.11 10.68 3.23
C THR A 234 9.24 10.84 4.25
N LEU A 235 9.05 10.35 5.49
CA LEU A 235 10.09 10.39 6.51
C LEU A 235 11.35 9.62 6.10
N THR A 236 11.18 8.47 5.45
CA THR A 236 12.32 7.65 4.98
C THR A 236 13.06 8.32 3.84
N GLU A 237 12.34 8.94 2.90
CA GLU A 237 12.94 9.71 1.79
C GLU A 237 13.75 10.89 2.29
N GLU A 238 13.28 11.62 3.31
CA GLU A 238 13.99 12.75 3.91
C GLU A 238 15.26 12.35 4.68
N LEU A 239 15.40 11.07 5.08
CA LEU A 239 16.63 10.55 5.70
C LEU A 239 17.74 10.26 4.70
N LEU A 240 17.43 10.23 3.40
CA LEU A 240 18.37 9.97 2.31
C LEU A 240 18.72 11.28 1.57
N PRO A 241 19.81 11.32 0.78
CA PRO A 241 20.13 12.50 -0.01
C PRO A 241 19.02 12.83 -1.02
N SER A 242 18.39 14.00 -0.89
CA SER A 242 17.40 14.47 -1.89
C SER A 242 18.04 14.82 -3.24
N ARG A 243 19.33 15.16 -3.24
CA ARG A 243 20.14 15.42 -4.44
C ARG A 243 21.57 14.95 -4.25
N LEU A 244 22.15 14.37 -5.29
CA LEU A 244 23.56 14.05 -5.34
C LEU A 244 24.38 15.31 -5.70
N PRO A 245 25.59 15.48 -5.14
CA PRO A 245 26.44 16.62 -5.44
C PRO A 245 26.94 16.56 -6.90
N ARG A 246 27.29 17.73 -7.45
CA ARG A 246 27.93 17.85 -8.76
C ARG A 246 29.41 18.20 -8.55
N LEU A 247 30.31 17.36 -9.02
CA LEU A 247 31.76 17.58 -8.95
C LEU A 247 32.38 17.44 -10.34
N PRO A 248 33.44 18.20 -10.67
CA PRO A 248 34.19 18.01 -11.91
C PRO A 248 34.79 16.59 -11.99
N GLY A 249 34.72 15.97 -13.17
CA GLY A 249 35.32 14.67 -13.44
C GLY A 249 34.55 13.46 -12.90
N VAL A 250 33.38 13.66 -12.28
CA VAL A 250 32.52 12.57 -11.82
C VAL A 250 31.04 12.90 -12.00
N GLN A 251 30.29 11.93 -12.53
CA GLN A 251 28.84 12.00 -12.70
C GLN A 251 28.20 10.92 -11.84
N LEU A 252 27.16 11.29 -11.09
CA LEU A 252 26.51 10.42 -10.13
C LEU A 252 25.04 10.20 -10.49
N ALA A 253 24.58 8.97 -10.31
CA ALA A 253 23.17 8.63 -10.33
C ALA A 253 22.85 7.58 -9.29
N VAL A 254 21.65 7.63 -8.73
CA VAL A 254 21.17 6.63 -7.78
C VAL A 254 19.78 6.17 -8.14
N ARG A 255 19.50 4.91 -7.85
CA ARG A 255 18.16 4.34 -7.82
C ARG A 255 17.96 3.67 -6.47
N HIS A 256 16.89 4.07 -5.81
CA HIS A 256 16.50 3.55 -4.52
C HIS A 256 15.04 3.06 -4.60
N ARG A 257 14.78 1.86 -4.07
CA ARG A 257 13.43 1.30 -3.94
C ARG A 257 13.29 0.72 -2.55
N THR A 258 12.38 1.26 -1.75
CA THR A 258 12.09 0.75 -0.40
C THR A 258 11.17 -0.47 -0.47
N GLY A 259 11.45 -1.48 0.35
CA GLY A 259 10.61 -2.66 0.53
C GLY A 259 9.35 -2.37 1.37
N PRO A 260 8.34 -3.26 1.33
CA PRO A 260 7.05 -3.06 2.01
C PRO A 260 7.15 -3.02 3.54
N ARG A 261 8.18 -3.63 4.13
CA ARG A 261 8.40 -3.63 5.59
C ARG A 261 9.00 -2.33 6.11
N GLY A 262 9.32 -1.37 5.23
CA GLY A 262 10.05 -0.17 5.58
C GLY A 262 11.55 -0.43 5.67
N GLY A 263 12.32 0.61 5.36
CA GLY A 263 13.71 0.43 4.97
C GLY A 263 14.73 0.22 6.07
N GLY A 264 15.99 0.22 5.64
CA GLY A 264 17.20 0.10 6.45
C GLY A 264 18.46 0.34 5.62
N ASP A 265 18.32 0.40 4.30
CA ASP A 265 19.39 0.71 3.37
C ASP A 265 19.65 2.21 3.29
N TRP A 266 20.92 2.57 3.08
CA TRP A 266 21.29 3.94 2.78
C TRP A 266 22.25 4.02 1.61
N TYR A 267 22.32 5.24 1.07
CA TYR A 267 23.40 5.70 0.25
C TYR A 267 23.80 7.12 0.63
N ASP A 268 25.02 7.48 0.32
CA ASP A 268 25.45 8.87 0.39
C ASP A 268 26.52 9.21 -0.64
N ALA A 269 26.56 10.49 -0.98
CA ALA A 269 27.60 11.11 -1.78
C ALA A 269 27.89 12.49 -1.18
N LEU A 270 29.11 12.65 -0.66
CA LEU A 270 29.54 13.79 0.12
C LEU A 270 30.80 14.40 -0.51
N PRO A 271 30.78 15.66 -0.94
CA PRO A 271 32.01 16.38 -1.25
C PRO A 271 32.87 16.47 0.01
N LEU A 272 34.15 16.12 -0.13
CA LEU A 272 35.15 16.16 0.93
C LEU A 272 36.17 17.27 0.63
N PRO A 273 37.07 17.60 1.58
CA PRO A 273 38.22 18.45 1.30
C PRO A 273 39.03 17.99 0.07
N ASP A 274 39.84 18.89 -0.48
CA ASP A 274 40.72 18.62 -1.63
C ASP A 274 40.02 18.12 -2.90
N ALA A 275 38.75 18.51 -3.07
CA ALA A 275 37.88 18.11 -4.18
C ALA A 275 37.69 16.58 -4.27
N ALA A 276 37.87 15.88 -3.15
CA ALA A 276 37.55 14.47 -3.04
C ALA A 276 36.04 14.24 -2.89
N LEU A 277 35.63 12.98 -3.05
CA LEU A 277 34.25 12.54 -2.96
C LEU A 277 34.18 11.30 -2.07
N GLY A 278 33.43 11.40 -0.98
CA GLY A 278 33.03 10.26 -0.17
C GLY A 278 31.77 9.63 -0.76
N LEU A 279 31.82 8.33 -1.06
CA LEU A 279 30.65 7.53 -1.42
C LEU A 279 30.39 6.51 -0.32
N SER A 280 29.13 6.31 0.04
CA SER A 280 28.75 5.25 0.96
C SER A 280 27.47 4.55 0.55
N VAL A 281 27.41 3.26 0.90
CA VAL A 281 26.22 2.42 0.82
C VAL A 281 26.23 1.47 2.02
N GLY A 282 25.05 1.05 2.45
CA GLY A 282 24.97 0.05 3.51
C GLY A 282 23.54 -0.30 3.86
N SER A 283 23.39 -1.25 4.79
CA SER A 283 22.10 -1.81 5.18
C SER A 283 22.09 -2.17 6.66
N VAL A 284 21.03 -1.80 7.36
CA VAL A 284 20.79 -2.19 8.75
C VAL A 284 19.93 -3.44 8.81
N THR A 285 20.29 -4.38 9.67
CA THR A 285 19.47 -5.59 9.88
C THR A 285 18.08 -5.29 10.44
N GLY A 286 17.10 -6.02 9.91
CA GLY A 286 15.68 -5.89 10.26
C GLY A 286 14.92 -4.98 9.28
N GLY A 287 13.75 -4.52 9.70
CA GLY A 287 12.93 -3.57 8.93
C GLY A 287 12.05 -2.73 9.84
N GLY A 288 11.29 -1.82 9.23
CA GLY A 288 10.34 -0.96 9.93
C GLY A 288 10.99 0.22 10.67
N PRO A 289 10.22 0.95 11.49
CA PRO A 289 10.63 2.26 12.02
C PRO A 289 11.95 2.24 12.80
N GLY A 290 12.22 1.15 13.54
CA GLY A 290 13.46 1.00 14.29
C GLY A 290 14.71 0.85 13.41
N ALA A 291 14.60 0.13 12.28
CA ALA A 291 15.69 -0.03 11.33
C ALA A 291 15.95 1.29 10.58
N VAL A 292 14.90 1.99 10.15
CA VAL A 292 14.97 3.33 9.53
C VAL A 292 15.65 4.35 10.46
N ALA A 293 15.30 4.35 11.76
CA ALA A 293 15.91 5.25 12.73
C ALA A 293 17.40 4.95 12.95
N ALA A 294 17.78 3.67 13.01
CA ALA A 294 19.18 3.24 13.12
C ALA A 294 19.96 3.61 11.85
N MET A 295 19.40 3.37 10.67
CA MET A 295 19.96 3.78 9.37
C MET A 295 20.25 5.28 9.36
N GLY A 296 19.28 6.11 9.78
CA GLY A 296 19.46 7.57 9.83
C GLY A 296 20.61 8.00 10.75
N ARG A 297 20.75 7.36 11.93
CA ARG A 297 21.89 7.59 12.84
C ARG A 297 23.21 7.20 12.21
N LEU A 298 23.31 5.98 11.66
CA LEU A 298 24.54 5.47 11.06
C LEU A 298 24.98 6.31 9.87
N ARG A 299 24.05 6.66 8.96
CA ARG A 299 24.34 7.52 7.81
C ARG A 299 24.83 8.91 8.26
N ALA A 300 24.14 9.54 9.21
CA ALA A 300 24.53 10.86 9.71
C ALA A 300 25.92 10.85 10.37
N SER A 301 26.23 9.82 11.15
CA SER A 301 27.54 9.68 11.77
C SER A 301 28.64 9.35 10.77
N LEU A 302 28.37 8.46 9.79
CA LEU A 302 29.30 8.17 8.70
C LEU A 302 29.67 9.47 7.97
N ARG A 303 28.71 10.35 7.68
CA ARG A 303 29.02 11.67 7.09
C ARG A 303 29.96 12.48 7.98
N ALA A 304 29.74 12.50 9.29
CA ALA A 304 30.58 13.24 10.21
C ALA A 304 32.01 12.69 10.24
N TYR A 305 32.16 11.36 10.35
CA TYR A 305 33.46 10.69 10.34
C TYR A 305 34.17 10.87 8.98
N ALA A 306 33.44 10.80 7.86
CA ALA A 306 34.00 11.04 6.54
C ALA A 306 34.55 12.46 6.37
N VAL A 307 33.94 13.47 7.00
CA VAL A 307 34.48 14.85 6.99
C VAL A 307 35.79 14.94 7.77
N MET A 308 35.94 14.16 8.84
CA MET A 308 37.11 14.21 9.72
C MET A 308 38.28 13.37 9.21
N GLU A 309 37.99 12.17 8.72
CA GLU A 309 38.97 11.10 8.46
C GLU A 309 38.75 10.44 7.10
N GLY A 310 38.07 11.12 6.17
CA GLY A 310 37.64 10.52 4.91
C GLY A 310 38.74 9.87 4.09
N GLU A 311 39.99 10.33 4.17
CA GLU A 311 41.13 9.74 3.48
C GLU A 311 41.52 8.33 4.00
N ASP A 312 41.07 7.96 5.21
CA ASP A 312 41.22 6.63 5.79
C ASP A 312 39.84 5.96 5.98
N PRO A 313 39.35 5.21 4.97
CA PRO A 313 38.09 4.49 5.08
C PRO A 313 38.01 3.47 6.22
N VAL A 314 39.15 2.97 6.71
CA VAL A 314 39.18 2.03 7.83
C VAL A 314 38.83 2.74 9.13
N ALA A 315 39.38 3.93 9.35
CA ALA A 315 39.09 4.76 10.51
C ALA A 315 37.61 5.15 10.55
N VAL A 316 37.06 5.61 9.42
CA VAL A 316 35.63 5.96 9.27
C VAL A 316 34.71 4.79 9.67
N LEU A 317 35.00 3.57 9.21
CA LEU A 317 34.17 2.42 9.55
C LEU A 317 34.42 1.90 10.98
N SER A 318 35.62 2.09 11.53
CA SER A 318 35.92 1.73 12.91
C SER A 318 35.15 2.59 13.91
N ASP A 319 35.04 3.89 13.64
CA ASP A 319 34.21 4.81 14.43
C ASP A 319 32.71 4.48 14.30
N LEU A 320 32.28 4.09 13.09
CA LEU A 320 30.91 3.64 12.85
C LEU A 320 30.58 2.34 13.61
N GLU A 321 31.52 1.38 13.66
CA GLU A 321 31.41 0.15 14.45
C GLU A 321 31.23 0.46 15.94
N LEU A 322 32.05 1.36 16.48
CA LEU A 322 31.96 1.77 17.87
C LEU A 322 30.60 2.42 18.18
N LEU A 323 30.14 3.34 17.32
CA LEU A 323 28.83 3.98 17.47
C LEU A 323 27.70 2.94 17.46
N LEU A 324 27.72 2.01 16.50
CA LEU A 324 26.70 0.98 16.38
C LEU A 324 26.63 0.14 17.65
N ARG A 325 27.77 -0.29 18.21
CA ARG A 325 27.77 -1.04 19.47
C ARG A 325 27.19 -0.27 20.65
N LEU A 326 27.44 1.04 20.71
CA LEU A 326 26.99 1.88 21.81
C LEU A 326 25.51 2.25 21.72
N THR A 327 24.98 2.36 20.51
CA THR A 327 23.62 2.90 20.27
C THR A 327 22.61 1.85 19.81
N GLU A 328 23.07 0.79 19.15
CA GLU A 328 22.26 -0.28 18.55
C GLU A 328 22.78 -1.70 18.91
N PRO A 329 22.93 -2.06 20.20
CA PRO A 329 23.61 -3.30 20.60
C PRO A 329 22.92 -4.60 20.16
N ALA A 330 21.67 -4.52 19.71
CA ALA A 330 20.89 -5.65 19.20
C ALA A 330 20.84 -5.71 17.66
N ARG A 331 21.59 -4.86 16.96
CA ARG A 331 21.62 -4.79 15.50
C ARG A 331 23.01 -5.07 14.97
N SER A 332 23.05 -5.47 13.70
CA SER A 332 24.23 -5.40 12.85
C SER A 332 23.92 -4.60 11.59
N ALA A 333 24.96 -4.13 10.90
CA ALA A 333 24.81 -3.43 9.62
C ALA A 333 25.94 -3.79 8.66
N THR A 334 25.63 -3.90 7.37
CA THR A 334 26.67 -3.88 6.34
C THR A 334 26.93 -2.44 5.93
N ALA A 335 28.18 -2.09 5.63
CA ALA A 335 28.55 -0.75 5.20
C ALA A 335 29.73 -0.79 4.24
N LEU A 336 29.78 0.14 3.30
CA LEU A 336 30.95 0.40 2.48
C LEU A 336 31.15 1.91 2.42
N PHE A 337 32.39 2.34 2.64
CA PHE A 337 32.80 3.72 2.44
C PHE A 337 33.97 3.78 1.48
N ALA A 338 33.87 4.66 0.49
CA ALA A 338 34.86 4.86 -0.55
C ALA A 338 35.25 6.33 -0.62
N TYR A 339 36.54 6.59 -0.40
CA TYR A 339 37.19 7.87 -0.65
C TYR A 339 37.66 7.92 -2.10
N CYS A 340 37.10 8.83 -2.88
CA CYS A 340 37.39 8.97 -4.29
C CYS A 340 38.13 10.28 -4.55
N GLU A 341 39.20 10.22 -5.33
CA GLU A 341 39.91 11.38 -5.85
C GLU A 341 39.63 11.50 -7.36
N PRO A 342 38.63 12.29 -7.80
CA PRO A 342 38.19 12.29 -9.19
C PRO A 342 39.29 12.66 -10.18
N ALA A 343 40.14 13.63 -9.85
CA ALA A 343 41.25 14.08 -10.70
C ALA A 343 42.32 12.98 -10.90
N ALA A 344 42.59 12.18 -9.86
CA ALA A 344 43.54 11.08 -9.91
C ALA A 344 42.91 9.77 -10.41
N ARG A 345 41.57 9.71 -10.48
CA ARG A 345 40.78 8.49 -10.72
C ARG A 345 41.21 7.33 -9.83
N ARG A 346 41.46 7.66 -8.58
CA ARG A 346 41.87 6.73 -7.52
C ARG A 346 40.75 6.64 -6.51
N ILE A 347 40.45 5.40 -6.10
CA ILE A 347 39.44 5.12 -5.10
C ILE A 347 40.09 4.22 -4.05
N THR A 348 40.01 4.65 -2.80
CA THR A 348 40.35 3.86 -1.63
C THR A 348 39.04 3.54 -0.92
N LEU A 349 38.76 2.26 -0.68
CA LEU A 349 37.53 1.86 0.01
C LEU A 349 37.79 0.86 1.11
N ALA A 350 36.87 0.79 2.06
CA ALA A 350 36.76 -0.29 3.03
C ALA A 350 35.30 -0.75 3.08
N GLY A 351 35.09 -2.03 3.37
CA GLY A 351 33.77 -2.63 3.53
C GLY A 351 33.65 -3.34 4.86
N ALA A 352 32.46 -3.29 5.46
CA ALA A 352 32.02 -3.99 6.66
C ALA A 352 30.98 -5.04 6.26
N GLY A 353 31.40 -6.23 5.84
CA GLY A 353 30.52 -7.32 5.39
C GLY A 353 29.65 -6.97 4.18
N HIS A 354 29.95 -5.88 3.48
CA HIS A 354 29.16 -5.40 2.35
C HIS A 354 29.67 -5.98 1.02
N SER A 355 28.77 -6.16 0.06
CA SER A 355 29.12 -6.70 -1.25
C SER A 355 30.13 -5.84 -2.02
N PRO A 356 31.04 -6.46 -2.80
CA PRO A 356 32.07 -5.74 -3.54
C PRO A 356 31.47 -4.87 -4.66
N PRO A 357 32.00 -3.66 -4.92
CA PRO A 357 31.56 -2.84 -6.04
C PRO A 357 31.81 -3.52 -7.39
N LEU A 358 31.00 -3.17 -8.38
CA LEU A 358 31.15 -3.63 -9.76
C LEU A 358 31.66 -2.50 -10.66
N LEU A 359 32.79 -2.71 -11.33
CA LEU A 359 33.33 -1.81 -12.34
C LEU A 359 32.74 -2.12 -13.71
N LEU A 360 32.33 -1.08 -14.42
CA LEU A 360 31.87 -1.13 -15.81
C LEU A 360 32.67 -0.15 -16.67
N GLY A 361 33.45 -0.67 -17.60
CA GLY A 361 34.19 0.09 -18.60
C GLY A 361 33.86 -0.33 -20.02
N GLU A 362 34.59 0.20 -21.01
CA GLU A 362 34.44 -0.22 -22.41
C GLU A 362 34.85 -1.68 -22.63
N ARG A 363 35.93 -2.11 -21.95
CA ARG A 363 36.59 -3.41 -22.17
C ARG A 363 36.53 -4.34 -20.96
N ARG A 364 35.99 -3.87 -19.84
CA ARG A 364 35.92 -4.64 -18.60
C ARG A 364 34.58 -4.49 -17.92
N THR A 365 34.15 -5.58 -17.30
CA THR A 365 33.09 -5.61 -16.29
C THR A 365 33.61 -6.55 -15.21
N GLU A 366 34.00 -6.01 -14.05
CA GLU A 366 34.73 -6.79 -13.04
C GLU A 366 34.35 -6.34 -11.63
N TYR A 367 34.20 -7.29 -10.72
CA TYR A 367 34.06 -6.98 -9.31
C TYR A 367 35.41 -6.48 -8.77
N VAL A 368 35.37 -5.44 -7.95
CA VAL A 368 36.56 -4.98 -7.23
C VAL A 368 36.93 -6.07 -6.21
N GLU A 369 38.20 -6.47 -6.20
CA GLU A 369 38.70 -7.40 -5.19
C GLU A 369 38.75 -6.70 -3.83
N THR A 370 37.88 -7.08 -2.91
CA THR A 370 37.81 -6.51 -1.56
C THR A 370 38.25 -7.52 -0.51
N SER A 371 38.83 -7.03 0.59
CA SER A 371 39.06 -7.86 1.77
C SER A 371 37.74 -8.30 2.38
N LEU A 372 37.64 -9.59 2.77
CA LEU A 372 36.48 -10.09 3.48
C LEU A 372 36.48 -9.54 4.92
N SER A 373 35.38 -8.93 5.32
CA SER A 373 35.16 -8.46 6.70
C SER A 373 33.78 -8.86 7.18
N ALA A 374 33.57 -8.88 8.50
CA ALA A 374 32.24 -9.10 9.05
C ALA A 374 31.39 -7.81 8.97
N PRO A 375 30.06 -7.92 8.94
CA PRO A 375 29.18 -6.79 9.20
C PRO A 375 29.48 -6.15 10.56
N LEU A 376 29.16 -4.86 10.67
CA LEU A 376 29.25 -4.10 11.91
C LEU A 376 28.42 -4.76 13.01
N GLY A 377 28.89 -4.74 14.25
CA GLY A 377 28.20 -5.27 15.44
C GLY A 377 28.23 -6.79 15.59
N MET A 378 28.88 -7.53 14.67
CA MET A 378 28.88 -9.00 14.70
C MET A 378 30.03 -9.65 15.47
N LEU A 379 31.21 -9.03 15.51
CA LEU A 379 32.42 -9.63 16.09
C LEU A 379 32.96 -8.76 17.20
N ALA A 380 33.53 -9.32 18.27
CA ALA A 380 34.12 -8.53 19.36
C ALA A 380 35.36 -7.73 18.91
N CYS A 381 36.20 -8.34 18.08
CA CYS A 381 37.31 -7.70 17.38
C CYS A 381 36.94 -7.63 15.90
N TRP A 382 36.76 -6.42 15.39
CA TRP A 382 36.29 -6.17 14.04
C TRP A 382 37.36 -5.40 13.26
N GLU A 383 37.64 -5.83 12.04
CA GLU A 383 38.61 -5.21 11.12
C GLU A 383 38.02 -5.14 9.71
N ALA A 384 38.27 -4.04 9.01
CA ALA A 384 37.91 -3.86 7.60
C ALA A 384 39.08 -3.26 6.84
N PRO A 385 40.02 -4.08 6.35
CA PRO A 385 41.17 -3.58 5.60
C PRO A 385 40.71 -2.84 4.34
N SER A 386 41.33 -1.70 4.06
CA SER A 386 41.05 -0.93 2.85
C SER A 386 41.72 -1.53 1.61
N VAL A 387 41.15 -1.24 0.46
CA VAL A 387 41.71 -1.56 -0.86
C VAL A 387 41.73 -0.30 -1.71
N GLU A 388 42.83 -0.09 -2.42
CA GLU A 388 42.98 0.97 -3.42
C GLU A 388 42.91 0.38 -4.83
N PHE A 389 42.16 1.03 -5.71
CA PHE A 389 42.15 0.73 -7.14
C PHE A 389 41.98 1.99 -7.98
N ARG A 390 42.21 1.86 -9.29
CA ARG A 390 42.06 2.95 -10.27
C ARG A 390 40.94 2.68 -11.25
N VAL A 391 40.23 3.75 -11.59
CA VAL A 391 39.21 3.76 -12.63
C VAL A 391 39.75 4.41 -13.90
N GLY A 392 39.43 3.82 -15.04
CA GLY A 392 39.76 4.37 -16.34
C GLY A 392 38.86 5.57 -16.69
N PRO A 393 39.29 6.42 -17.64
CA PRO A 393 38.42 7.44 -18.21
C PRO A 393 37.16 6.81 -18.78
N GLY A 394 36.02 7.35 -18.37
CA GLY A 394 34.70 6.88 -18.77
C GLY A 394 34.27 5.54 -18.20
N GLU A 395 34.84 5.11 -17.08
CA GLU A 395 34.34 3.94 -16.36
C GLU A 395 33.33 4.33 -15.28
N THR A 396 32.44 3.40 -14.96
CA THR A 396 31.41 3.55 -13.94
C THR A 396 31.61 2.52 -12.84
N VAL A 397 31.68 2.99 -11.60
CA VAL A 397 31.64 2.15 -10.39
C VAL A 397 30.19 2.02 -9.96
N LEU A 398 29.72 0.80 -9.74
CA LEU A 398 28.41 0.50 -9.19
C LEU A 398 28.57 0.02 -7.74
N LEU A 399 28.00 0.80 -6.81
CA LEU A 399 27.84 0.42 -5.41
C LEU A 399 26.36 0.08 -5.19
N TYR A 400 26.09 -0.97 -4.43
CA TYR A 400 24.73 -1.47 -4.26
C TYR A 400 24.57 -2.22 -2.96
N THR A 401 23.36 -2.24 -2.43
CA THR A 401 23.03 -3.04 -1.24
C THR A 401 22.70 -4.47 -1.60
N ASP A 402 22.85 -5.38 -0.64
CA ASP A 402 22.64 -6.82 -0.84
C ASP A 402 21.20 -7.14 -1.27
N GLY A 403 20.23 -6.29 -0.92
CA GLY A 403 18.85 -6.41 -1.37
C GLY A 403 18.68 -6.37 -2.90
N LEU A 404 19.62 -5.76 -3.64
CA LEU A 404 19.69 -5.87 -5.10
C LEU A 404 19.88 -7.32 -5.55
N LEU A 405 20.73 -8.08 -4.85
CA LEU A 405 21.04 -9.47 -5.12
C LEU A 405 19.92 -10.39 -4.61
N HIS A 406 19.43 -10.18 -3.39
CA HIS A 406 18.35 -11.00 -2.82
C HIS A 406 17.06 -10.92 -3.65
N ARG A 407 16.74 -9.74 -4.21
CA ARG A 407 15.54 -9.57 -5.05
C ARG A 407 15.59 -10.27 -6.39
N THR A 408 16.72 -10.85 -6.78
CA THR A 408 16.75 -11.77 -7.92
C THR A 408 15.98 -13.06 -7.63
N GLY A 409 15.79 -13.43 -6.35
CA GLY A 409 15.23 -14.71 -5.91
C GLY A 409 16.15 -15.90 -6.13
N GLU A 410 17.41 -15.65 -6.53
CA GLU A 410 18.40 -16.68 -6.82
C GLU A 410 19.39 -16.85 -5.66
N ALA A 411 20.13 -17.96 -5.67
CA ALA A 411 21.28 -18.12 -4.78
C ALA A 411 22.33 -17.02 -5.06
N MET A 412 23.08 -16.62 -4.03
CA MET A 412 23.95 -15.44 -4.07
C MET A 412 24.99 -15.48 -5.20
N ASP A 413 25.60 -16.64 -5.46
CA ASP A 413 26.55 -16.87 -6.54
C ASP A 413 25.95 -16.59 -7.93
N ARG A 414 24.71 -17.02 -8.16
CA ARG A 414 23.98 -16.76 -9.40
C ARG A 414 23.53 -15.30 -9.49
N ALA A 415 23.09 -14.72 -8.39
CA ALA A 415 22.72 -13.30 -8.32
C ALA A 415 23.91 -12.40 -8.72
N PHE A 416 25.12 -12.68 -8.22
CA PHE A 416 26.34 -11.99 -8.65
C PHE A 416 26.63 -12.20 -10.14
N ALA A 417 26.54 -13.43 -10.66
CA ALA A 417 26.75 -13.69 -12.09
C ALA A 417 25.73 -12.96 -12.98
N ARG A 418 24.48 -12.84 -12.51
CA ARG A 418 23.40 -12.15 -13.19
C ARG A 418 23.58 -10.63 -13.17
N LEU A 419 23.98 -10.04 -12.03
CA LEU A 419 24.31 -8.62 -11.93
C LEU A 419 25.47 -8.26 -12.87
N HIS A 420 26.51 -9.08 -12.88
CA HIS A 420 27.64 -8.94 -13.80
C HIS A 420 27.17 -8.94 -15.26
N SER A 421 26.38 -9.95 -15.64
CA SER A 421 25.84 -10.07 -17.01
C SER A 421 24.94 -8.89 -17.38
N ALA A 422 24.10 -8.41 -16.45
CA ALA A 422 23.25 -7.25 -16.64
C ALA A 422 24.06 -5.98 -16.90
N ALA A 423 25.11 -5.73 -16.11
CA ALA A 423 26.02 -4.60 -16.32
C ALA A 423 26.81 -4.72 -17.64
N ALA A 424 27.30 -5.92 -17.97
CA ALA A 424 28.04 -6.16 -19.22
C ALA A 424 27.16 -5.93 -20.46
N SER A 425 25.85 -6.22 -20.35
CA SER A 425 24.87 -6.03 -21.42
C SER A 425 24.47 -4.58 -21.69
N VAL A 426 24.91 -3.62 -20.85
CA VAL A 426 24.56 -2.20 -21.03
C VAL A 426 25.05 -1.71 -22.41
N PRO A 427 24.13 -1.22 -23.27
CA PRO A 427 24.48 -0.71 -24.59
C PRO A 427 25.49 0.42 -24.51
N ARG A 428 26.47 0.45 -25.42
CA ARG A 428 27.52 1.48 -25.45
C ARG A 428 26.97 2.91 -25.46
N ALA A 429 25.85 3.13 -26.15
CA ALA A 429 25.18 4.43 -26.22
C ALA A 429 24.69 4.94 -24.86
N LEU A 430 24.40 4.05 -23.90
CA LEU A 430 23.90 4.40 -22.56
C LEU A 430 25.03 4.57 -21.54
N ARG A 431 26.25 4.06 -21.80
CA ARG A 431 27.37 4.05 -20.84
C ARG A 431 27.89 5.46 -20.48
N GLY A 432 27.54 6.46 -21.28
CA GLY A 432 27.86 7.87 -21.00
C GLY A 432 26.99 8.50 -19.92
N ASP A 433 25.87 7.88 -19.55
CA ASP A 433 24.94 8.39 -18.53
C ASP A 433 24.81 7.36 -17.39
N PRO A 434 25.33 7.64 -16.18
CA PRO A 434 25.22 6.72 -15.05
C PRO A 434 23.77 6.41 -14.66
N GLY A 435 22.82 7.31 -14.94
CA GLY A 435 21.39 7.08 -14.72
C GLY A 435 20.84 6.02 -15.67
N ALA A 436 21.14 6.14 -16.96
CA ALA A 436 20.74 5.15 -17.96
C ALA A 436 21.39 3.77 -17.72
N VAL A 437 22.64 3.74 -17.24
CA VAL A 437 23.31 2.51 -16.78
C VAL A 437 22.53 1.85 -15.65
N ALA A 438 22.21 2.61 -14.58
CA ALA A 438 21.47 2.08 -13.43
C ALA A 438 20.07 1.57 -13.84
N ASP A 439 19.35 2.29 -14.70
CA ASP A 439 18.04 1.88 -15.20
C ASP A 439 18.10 0.60 -16.04
N HIS A 440 19.13 0.45 -16.87
CA HIS A 440 19.35 -0.78 -17.65
C HIS A 440 19.65 -1.96 -16.73
N VAL A 441 20.55 -1.79 -15.76
CA VAL A 441 20.92 -2.85 -14.81
C VAL A 441 19.70 -3.30 -14.02
N LEU A 442 18.93 -2.38 -13.42
CA LEU A 442 17.75 -2.74 -12.63
C LEU A 442 16.69 -3.46 -13.45
N ARG A 443 16.40 -3.00 -14.67
CA ARG A 443 15.40 -3.62 -15.55
C ARG A 443 15.82 -5.01 -16.03
N THR A 444 17.11 -5.24 -16.25
CA THR A 444 17.63 -6.54 -16.70
C THR A 444 17.76 -7.53 -15.54
N LEU A 445 18.12 -7.03 -14.36
CA LEU A 445 18.35 -7.85 -13.17
C LEU A 445 17.05 -8.27 -12.49
N LEU A 446 16.13 -7.32 -12.27
CA LEU A 446 14.91 -7.55 -11.50
C LEU A 446 13.80 -8.14 -12.40
N PRO A 447 13.00 -9.10 -11.89
CA PRO A 447 11.88 -9.68 -12.63
C PRO A 447 10.79 -8.63 -12.96
N GLU A 448 10.12 -8.80 -14.11
CA GLU A 448 9.08 -7.87 -14.59
C GLU A 448 7.81 -7.87 -13.73
N ASP A 449 7.51 -8.97 -13.04
CA ASP A 449 6.22 -9.19 -12.36
C ASP A 449 5.98 -8.35 -11.11
N GLY A 450 6.88 -7.43 -10.75
CA GLY A 450 6.59 -6.41 -9.73
C GLY A 450 6.26 -6.95 -8.33
N THR A 451 6.35 -8.27 -8.10
CA THR A 451 6.44 -8.90 -6.78
C THR A 451 7.80 -8.54 -6.21
N GLY A 452 7.95 -7.25 -5.91
CA GLY A 452 9.15 -6.69 -5.35
C GLY A 452 9.46 -7.46 -4.09
N GLY A 453 10.62 -8.13 -4.09
CA GLY A 453 11.09 -8.78 -2.88
C GLY A 453 11.07 -7.82 -1.70
N ASP A 454 10.95 -8.40 -0.51
CA ASP A 454 10.72 -7.68 0.74
C ASP A 454 11.82 -6.66 1.12
N GLU A 455 12.95 -6.69 0.41
CA GLU A 455 14.14 -5.90 0.71
C GLU A 455 14.23 -4.60 -0.08
N ASP A 456 14.89 -3.63 0.55
CA ASP A 456 15.31 -2.39 -0.07
C ASP A 456 16.31 -2.65 -1.20
N VAL A 457 16.39 -1.72 -2.13
CA VAL A 457 17.41 -1.72 -3.18
C VAL A 457 18.02 -0.36 -3.25
N VAL A 458 19.34 -0.31 -3.17
CA VAL A 458 20.16 0.83 -3.55
C VAL A 458 21.06 0.40 -4.70
N LEU A 459 21.12 1.22 -5.75
CA LEU A 459 22.14 1.14 -6.79
C LEU A 459 22.66 2.56 -7.05
N LEU A 460 23.89 2.83 -6.61
CA LEU A 460 24.61 4.08 -6.79
C LEU A 460 25.67 3.89 -7.87
N ALA A 461 25.56 4.66 -8.95
CA ALA A 461 26.47 4.66 -10.08
C ALA A 461 27.33 5.94 -10.07
N ALA A 462 28.65 5.75 -10.08
CA ALA A 462 29.62 6.83 -10.14
C ALA A 462 30.51 6.68 -11.39
N ARG A 463 30.29 7.54 -12.39
CA ARG A 463 31.05 7.58 -13.63
C ARG A 463 32.18 8.60 -13.53
N PHE A 464 33.41 8.19 -13.84
CA PHE A 464 34.60 9.05 -13.83
C PHE A 464 35.03 9.40 -15.25
N ASP A 465 35.44 10.65 -15.50
CA ASP A 465 35.78 11.14 -16.86
C ASP A 465 37.22 10.84 -17.33
#